data_AF-A0AAW1Z0J4-F1
#
_entry.id   AF-A0AAW1Z0J4-F1
#
_cell.length_a   1.000
_cell.length_b   1.000
_cell.length_c   1.000
_cell.angle_alpha   90.00
_cell.angle_beta   90.00
_cell.angle_gamma   90.00
#
_symmetry.space_group_name_H-M   'P 1'
#
loop_
_entity.id
_entity.type
_entity.pdbx_description
1 polymer ?
#
loop_
_entity_poly.entity_id
_entity_poly.type
_entity_poly.pdbx_seq_one_letter_code
_entity_poly.pdbx_strand_id
1 'polypeptide(L)' 'MTARVFCSLSAVLLCLSACLSTTDAGVAVAKPGECPSKTSGVKNCGELCACDFDCPNNEKCCSNGCGHQCMPPYT' A
#
# COMPACT_ATOMS: atom_id res chain seq x y z
N MET A 1 17.47 -22.19 5.96
CA MET A 1 16.95 -21.00 6.68
C MET A 1 17.41 -19.71 6.01
N THR A 2 18.68 -19.62 5.61
CA THR A 2 19.27 -18.50 4.85
C THR A 2 18.59 -18.20 3.50
N ALA A 3 18.29 -19.21 2.67
CA ALA A 3 17.68 -19.00 1.34
C ALA A 3 16.27 -18.37 1.38
N ARG A 4 15.45 -18.70 2.39
CA ARG A 4 14.12 -18.10 2.57
C ARG A 4 14.25 -16.63 2.98
N VAL A 5 15.20 -16.33 3.86
CA VAL A 5 15.51 -14.97 4.31
C VAL A 5 15.99 -14.12 3.13
N PHE A 6 16.90 -14.62 2.29
CA PHE A 6 17.36 -13.90 1.09
C PHE A 6 16.24 -13.66 0.07
N CYS A 7 15.36 -14.64 -0.15
CA CYS A 7 14.22 -14.50 -1.04
C CYS A 7 13.21 -13.45 -0.51
N SER A 8 12.90 -13.50 0.79
CA SER A 8 12.04 -12.52 1.45
C SER A 8 12.65 -11.12 1.42
N LEU A 9 13.95 -10.96 1.68
CA LEU A 9 14.62 -9.65 1.57
C LEU A 9 14.61 -9.11 0.14
N SER A 10 14.83 -9.96 -0.87
CA SER A 10 14.78 -9.53 -2.27
C SER A 10 13.38 -9.09 -2.69
N ALA A 11 12.33 -9.79 -2.27
CA ALA A 11 10.94 -9.41 -2.52
C ALA A 11 10.60 -8.08 -1.83
N VAL A 12 10.98 -7.93 -0.55
CA VAL A 12 10.77 -6.69 0.20
C VAL A 12 11.55 -5.52 -0.43
N LEU A 13 12.80 -5.72 -0.86
CA LEU A 13 13.56 -4.68 -1.57
C LEU A 13 12.91 -4.29 -2.91
N LEU A 14 12.45 -5.26 -3.69
CA LEU A 14 11.79 -5.01 -4.97
C LEU A 14 10.47 -4.24 -4.77
N CYS A 15 9.65 -4.66 -3.80
CA CYS A 15 8.43 -3.95 -3.41
C CYS A 15 8.73 -2.54 -2.90
N LEU A 16 9.72 -2.36 -2.02
CA LEU A 16 10.13 -1.03 -1.56
C LEU A 16 10.67 -0.20 -2.72
N SER A 17 11.42 -0.75 -3.67
CA SER A 17 11.94 0.00 -4.82
C SER A 17 10.82 0.47 -5.76
N ALA A 18 9.78 -0.35 -5.96
CA ALA A 18 8.58 0.06 -6.69
C ALA A 18 7.82 1.20 -5.98
N CYS A 19 7.88 1.24 -4.64
CA CYS A 19 7.26 2.28 -3.82
C CYS A 19 8.16 3.53 -3.62
N LEU A 20 9.49 3.38 -3.66
CA LEU A 20 10.49 4.40 -3.30
C LEU A 20 11.08 5.12 -4.52
N SER A 21 10.93 4.58 -5.73
CA SER A 21 11.37 5.23 -6.97
C SER A 21 10.60 6.52 -7.31
N THR A 22 9.70 6.95 -6.43
CA THR A 22 8.80 8.09 -6.57
C THR A 22 8.96 9.07 -5.40
N THR A 23 10.18 9.56 -5.19
CA THR A 23 10.38 10.91 -4.62
C THR A 23 10.59 11.89 -5.76
N ASP A 24 9.49 12.35 -6.33
CA ASP A 24 9.31 13.73 -6.77
C ASP A 24 7.83 14.06 -6.51
N ALA A 25 7.54 15.27 -6.06
CA ALA A 25 6.21 15.65 -5.60
C ALA A 25 5.10 15.30 -6.62
N GLY A 26 4.31 14.26 -6.35
CA GLY A 26 3.04 14.02 -7.07
C GLY A 26 2.98 12.89 -8.10
N VAL A 27 3.77 11.82 -8.01
CA VAL A 27 3.52 10.62 -8.83
C VAL A 27 3.78 9.33 -8.04
N ALA A 28 2.98 9.04 -7.00
CA ALA A 28 2.47 7.67 -6.96
C ALA A 28 1.61 7.54 -8.23
N VAL A 29 1.60 6.40 -8.92
CA VAL A 29 0.48 6.11 -9.83
C VAL A 29 -0.74 5.91 -8.93
N ALA A 30 -1.25 7.03 -8.43
CA ALA A 30 -2.37 7.09 -7.53
C ALA A 30 -3.53 6.63 -8.38
N LYS A 31 -4.13 5.51 -7.99
CA LYS A 31 -5.34 5.10 -8.65
C LYS A 31 -6.37 6.20 -8.43
N PRO A 32 -7.17 6.54 -9.45
CA PRO A 32 -8.05 7.69 -9.40
C PRO A 32 -9.02 7.59 -8.21
N GLY A 33 -9.39 8.75 -7.68
CA GLY A 33 -10.22 8.89 -6.49
C GLY A 33 -9.43 9.05 -5.18
N GLU A 34 -10.15 9.28 -4.10
CA GLU A 34 -9.59 9.59 -2.78
C GLU A 34 -9.85 8.47 -1.77
N CYS A 35 -9.05 8.45 -0.69
CA CYS A 35 -9.30 7.54 0.42
C CYS A 35 -10.57 7.96 1.18
N PRO A 36 -11.35 6.98 1.70
CA PRO A 36 -12.50 7.29 2.54
C PRO A 36 -12.10 8.15 3.74
N SER A 37 -12.74 9.32 3.93
CA SER A 37 -12.52 10.17 5.11
C SER A 37 -12.85 9.46 6.43
N LYS A 38 -13.78 8.50 6.39
CA LYS A 38 -14.14 7.67 7.54
C LYS A 38 -14.05 6.22 7.15
N THR A 39 -13.02 5.57 7.63
CA THR A 39 -12.96 4.12 7.61
C THR A 39 -13.78 3.63 8.79
N SER A 40 -15.02 3.21 8.55
CA SER A 40 -15.93 2.69 9.59
C SER A 40 -15.72 1.18 9.74
N GLY A 41 -15.49 0.67 10.96
CA GLY A 41 -15.32 -0.76 11.23
C GLY A 41 -14.09 -1.10 12.06
N VAL A 42 -13.91 -2.40 12.35
CA VAL A 42 -12.74 -2.93 13.06
C VAL A 42 -11.48 -2.65 12.23
N LYS A 43 -10.51 -1.96 12.83
CA LYS A 43 -9.26 -1.59 12.16
C LYS A 43 -8.24 -2.69 12.35
N ASN A 44 -7.85 -3.33 11.25
CA ASN A 44 -6.68 -4.19 11.26
C ASN A 44 -5.44 -3.29 11.30
N CYS A 45 -4.67 -3.34 12.39
CA CYS A 45 -3.42 -2.57 12.51
C CYS A 45 -2.25 -3.22 11.77
N GLY A 46 -2.55 -3.94 10.68
CA GLY A 46 -1.54 -4.54 9.82
C GLY A 46 -1.17 -3.61 8.67
N GLU A 47 0.08 -3.68 8.24
CA GLU A 47 0.56 -3.09 6.99
C GLU A 47 0.26 -4.05 5.84
N LEU A 48 -0.99 -4.07 5.38
CA LEU A 48 -1.45 -5.01 4.35
C LEU A 48 -1.11 -4.56 2.92
N CYS A 49 -0.82 -3.28 2.76
CA CYS A 49 -0.35 -2.65 1.53
C CYS A 49 0.60 -1.51 1.91
N ALA A 50 1.49 -1.13 1.00
CA ALA A 50 2.34 0.06 1.14
C ALA A 50 1.94 1.17 0.16
N CYS A 51 1.35 0.81 -0.99
CA CYS A 51 0.89 1.76 -1.99
C CYS A 51 -0.30 1.24 -2.81
N ASP A 52 -0.94 2.12 -3.60
CA ASP A 52 -2.09 1.79 -4.45
C ASP A 52 -1.82 0.61 -5.41
N PHE A 53 -0.58 0.39 -5.83
CA PHE A 53 -0.22 -0.71 -6.73
C PHE A 53 -0.32 -2.10 -6.08
N ASP A 54 -0.12 -2.18 -4.77
CA ASP A 54 -0.26 -3.45 -4.03
C ASP A 54 -1.72 -3.92 -3.98
N CYS A 55 -2.65 -2.99 -4.18
CA CYS A 55 -4.07 -3.24 -4.12
C CYS A 55 -4.62 -3.68 -5.48
N PRO A 56 -5.54 -4.65 -5.51
CA PRO A 56 -6.14 -5.10 -6.76
C PRO A 56 -7.07 -4.01 -7.34
N ASN A 57 -7.35 -4.11 -8.64
CA ASN A 57 -8.29 -3.22 -9.34
C ASN A 57 -7.98 -1.73 -9.08
N ASN A 58 -9.01 -0.93 -8.82
CA ASN A 58 -8.93 0.51 -8.51
C ASN A 58 -8.84 0.79 -7.00
N GLU A 59 -8.63 -0.22 -6.15
CA GLU A 59 -8.59 -0.02 -4.70
C GLU A 59 -7.35 0.73 -4.24
N LYS A 60 -7.48 1.68 -3.33
CA LYS A 60 -6.37 2.51 -2.86
C LYS A 60 -5.82 1.96 -1.55
N CYS A 61 -4.52 2.12 -1.35
CA CYS A 61 -3.89 1.77 -0.08
C CYS A 61 -4.08 2.93 0.91
N CYS A 62 -5.04 2.77 1.82
CA CYS A 62 -5.48 3.84 2.70
C CYS A 62 -5.10 3.54 4.15
N SER A 63 -4.67 4.59 4.87
CA SER A 63 -4.51 4.49 6.32
C SER A 63 -5.86 4.33 6.99
N ASN A 64 -5.94 3.36 7.88
CA ASN A 64 -7.14 3.09 8.66
C ASN A 64 -7.04 3.64 10.10
N GLY A 65 -5.96 4.36 10.40
CA GLY A 65 -5.64 4.97 11.70
C GLY A 65 -4.57 4.24 12.50
N CYS A 66 -4.33 2.94 12.26
CA CYS A 66 -3.25 2.19 12.90
C CYS A 66 -2.41 1.33 11.93
N GLY A 67 -2.92 1.06 10.73
CA GLY A 67 -2.17 0.45 9.64
C GLY A 67 -2.74 0.82 8.27
N HIS A 68 -2.34 0.09 7.23
CA HIS A 68 -2.75 0.33 5.85
C HIS A 68 -3.52 -0.86 5.27
N GLN A 69 -4.59 -0.57 4.54
CA GLN A 69 -5.43 -1.57 3.90
C GLN A 69 -5.98 -1.05 2.57
N CYS A 70 -6.16 -1.96 1.62
CA CYS A 70 -6.82 -1.69 0.36
C CYS A 70 -8.31 -1.37 0.56
N MET A 71 -8.76 -0.25 0.02
CA MET A 71 -10.14 0.22 0.12
C MET A 71 -10.65 0.76 -1.21
N PRO A 72 -11.94 0.63 -1.52
CA PRO A 72 -12.51 1.25 -2.70
C PRO A 72 -12.34 2.79 -2.62
N PRO A 73 -12.03 3.45 -3.76
CA PRO A 73 -11.88 4.90 -3.80
C PRO A 73 -13.24 5.60 -3.64
N TYR A 74 -13.22 6.79 -3.04
CA TYR A 74 -14.34 7.75 -3.07
C TYR A 74 -14.12 8.76 -4.20
N THR A 75 -15.22 9.21 -4.83
CA THR A 75 -15.24 10.26 -5.85
C THR A 75 -15.32 11.64 -5.24
#